data_AF-A0A2V8FBP2-F1
#
_entry.id   AF-A0A2V8FBP2-F1
#
_cell.length_a   1.000
_cell.length_b   1.000
_cell.length_c   1.000
_cell.angle_alpha   90.00
_cell.angle_beta   90.00
_cell.angle_gamma   90.00
#
_symmetry.space_group_name_H-M   'P 1'
#
loop_
_entity.id
_entity.type
_entity.pdbx_description
1 polymer ?
#
loop_
_entity_poly.entity_id
_entity_poly.type
_entity_poly.pdbx_seq_one_letter_code
_entity_poly.pdbx_strand_id
1 'polypeptide(L)'
;MSSASVGVLASKQSQTASIQAHLDEAIEGLLASLPAPEQVSADQRRGIIARYSAVLEGNFIYWMTGAYLAVGSDLARAKIVENLLEEVRDCHPGMMRRFALAAHAIPTDADAQSVYRNLMNVRLFIGKLSPVPIVITMAFFEGFIQRFMPYLAELARRQGSNEMEYTDVHGVCDITHTQELFRALEAEMALANGSVATDEVFEGVTLLRTLIRNIVVND
;
A
#
# COMPACT_ATOMS: atom_id res chain seq x y z
N MET A 1 -27.42 2.58 -26.94
CA MET A 1 -26.91 3.07 -25.64
C MET A 1 -27.87 4.16 -25.17
N SER A 2 -28.58 3.95 -24.06
CA SER A 2 -29.63 4.85 -23.56
C SER A 2 -29.03 6.03 -22.76
N SER A 3 -29.68 7.19 -22.73
CA SER A 3 -29.25 8.35 -21.92
C SER A 3 -29.11 8.03 -20.43
N ALA A 4 -29.88 7.05 -19.92
CA ALA A 4 -29.78 6.59 -18.53
C ALA A 4 -28.47 5.85 -18.24
N SER A 5 -27.96 5.05 -19.18
CA SER A 5 -26.65 4.38 -19.03
C SER A 5 -25.48 5.36 -19.02
N VAL A 6 -25.60 6.49 -19.72
CA VAL A 6 -24.58 7.54 -19.74
C VAL A 6 -24.54 8.29 -18.39
N GLY A 7 -25.70 8.57 -17.79
CA GLY A 7 -25.78 9.25 -16.49
C GLY A 7 -25.20 8.44 -15.32
N VAL A 8 -25.41 7.12 -15.31
CA VAL A 8 -24.86 6.23 -14.27
C VAL A 8 -23.34 6.11 -14.38
N LEU A 9 -22.80 6.00 -15.59
CA LEU A 9 -21.35 5.95 -15.82
C LEU A 9 -20.66 7.26 -15.38
N ALA A 10 -21.23 8.41 -15.73
CA ALA A 10 -20.70 9.72 -15.31
C ALA A 10 -20.71 9.91 -13.79
N SER A 11 -21.76 9.44 -13.10
CA SER A 11 -21.84 9.49 -11.62
C SER A 11 -20.77 8.61 -10.96
N LYS A 12 -20.49 7.42 -11.51
CA LYS A 12 -19.48 6.50 -10.97
C LYS A 12 -18.06 7.05 -11.20
N GLN A 13 -17.80 7.65 -12.35
CA GLN A 13 -16.53 8.33 -12.62
C GLN A 13 -16.29 9.51 -11.66
N SER A 14 -17.34 10.28 -11.35
CA SER A 14 -17.28 11.33 -10.33
C SER A 14 -17.00 10.79 -8.93
N GLN A 15 -17.47 9.57 -8.60
CA GLN A 15 -17.22 8.94 -7.30
C GLN A 15 -15.78 8.42 -7.18
N THR A 16 -15.25 7.77 -8.22
CA THR A 16 -13.84 7.33 -8.26
C THR A 16 -12.89 8.53 -8.11
N ALA A 17 -13.17 9.64 -8.80
CA ALA A 17 -12.35 10.85 -8.68
C ALA A 17 -12.36 11.42 -7.25
N SER A 18 -13.51 11.38 -6.55
CA SER A 18 -13.59 11.79 -5.14
C SER A 18 -12.81 10.85 -4.22
N ILE A 19 -12.84 9.53 -4.49
CA ILE A 19 -12.05 8.55 -3.74
C ILE A 19 -10.57 8.81 -3.94
N GLN A 20 -10.12 9.01 -5.18
CA GLN A 20 -8.73 9.33 -5.51
C GLN A 20 -8.25 10.57 -4.76
N ALA A 21 -9.02 11.67 -4.78
CA ALA A 21 -8.68 12.89 -4.05
C ALA A 21 -8.56 12.65 -2.53
N HIS A 22 -9.46 11.83 -1.95
CA HIS A 22 -9.37 11.45 -0.55
C HIS A 22 -8.12 10.63 -0.22
N LEU A 23 -7.75 9.70 -1.11
CA LEU A 23 -6.52 8.91 -0.93
C LEU A 23 -5.28 9.80 -1.01
N ASP A 24 -5.24 10.72 -1.98
CA ASP A 24 -4.13 11.68 -2.10
C ASP A 24 -3.97 12.52 -0.82
N GLU A 25 -5.07 13.08 -0.28
CA GLU A 25 -5.04 13.82 0.98
C GLU A 25 -4.58 12.94 2.15
N ALA A 26 -5.05 11.69 2.22
CA ALA A 26 -4.66 10.76 3.27
C ALA A 26 -3.17 10.38 3.21
N ILE A 27 -2.61 10.24 2.00
CA ILE A 27 -1.19 9.97 1.76
C ILE A 27 -0.35 11.18 2.16
N GLU A 28 -0.69 12.38 1.67
CA GLU A 28 0.04 13.62 2.00
C GLU A 28 0.02 13.90 3.50
N GLY A 29 -1.14 13.74 4.14
CA GLY A 29 -1.26 13.91 5.60
C GLY A 29 -0.46 12.87 6.40
N LEU A 30 -0.27 11.65 5.86
CA LEU A 30 0.57 10.64 6.49
C LEU A 30 2.05 10.95 6.32
N LEU A 31 2.49 11.31 5.11
CA LEU A 31 3.88 11.70 4.82
C LEU A 31 4.30 12.93 5.63
N ALA A 32 3.43 13.94 5.73
CA ALA A 32 3.67 15.15 6.52
C ALA A 32 3.77 14.86 8.03
N SER A 33 3.27 13.72 8.51
CA SER A 33 3.37 13.32 9.91
C SER A 33 4.66 12.56 10.26
N LEU A 34 5.49 12.22 9.26
CA LEU A 34 6.74 11.51 9.48
C LEU A 34 7.80 12.45 10.08
N PRO A 35 8.63 11.97 11.04
CA PRO A 35 9.72 12.77 11.57
C PRO A 35 10.79 12.97 10.50
N ALA A 36 11.35 14.17 10.40
CA ALA A 36 12.42 14.48 9.46
C ALA A 36 13.61 13.50 9.63
N PRO A 37 14.17 12.91 8.55
CA PRO A 37 15.21 11.88 8.64
C PRO A 37 16.42 12.24 9.52
N GLU A 38 16.81 13.51 9.54
CA GLU A 38 17.89 14.05 10.35
C GLU A 38 17.59 14.12 11.85
N GLN A 39 16.31 14.09 12.24
CA GLN A 39 15.85 14.09 13.63
C GLN A 39 15.64 12.68 14.19
N VAL A 40 15.68 11.65 13.34
CA VAL A 40 15.52 10.24 13.74
C VAL A 40 16.88 9.69 14.19
N SER A 41 16.98 9.16 15.42
CA SER A 41 18.21 8.54 15.93
C SER A 41 18.57 7.24 15.18
N ALA A 42 19.82 6.77 15.32
CA ALA A 42 20.26 5.52 14.66
C ALA A 42 19.41 4.30 15.06
N ASP A 43 19.06 4.17 16.34
CA ASP A 43 18.23 3.07 16.83
C ASP A 43 16.80 3.16 16.29
N GLN A 44 16.24 4.37 16.20
CA GLN A 44 14.93 4.59 15.60
C GLN A 44 14.94 4.28 14.10
N ARG A 45 15.93 4.74 13.33
CA ARG A 45 16.06 4.45 11.89
C ARG A 45 16.10 2.94 11.64
N ARG A 46 16.95 2.24 12.40
CA ARG A 46 17.06 0.78 12.37
C ARG A 46 15.71 0.14 12.67
N GLY A 47 15.02 0.59 13.72
CA GLY A 47 13.70 0.08 14.10
C GLY A 47 12.63 0.29 13.03
N ILE A 48 12.61 1.46 12.39
CA ILE A 48 11.65 1.77 11.30
C ILE A 48 11.87 0.82 10.13
N ILE A 49 13.12 0.67 9.66
CA ILE A 49 13.45 -0.22 8.54
C ILE A 49 13.11 -1.67 8.91
N ALA A 50 13.49 -2.12 10.10
CA ALA A 50 13.21 -3.47 10.57
C ALA A 50 11.71 -3.78 10.64
N ARG A 51 10.90 -2.88 11.22
CA ARG A 51 9.45 -3.06 11.27
C ARG A 51 8.81 -3.00 9.89
N TYR A 52 9.27 -2.10 9.02
CA TYR A 52 8.80 -2.02 7.65
C TYR A 52 9.06 -3.33 6.90
N SER A 53 10.28 -3.88 6.98
CA SER A 53 10.62 -5.18 6.39
C SER A 53 9.82 -6.34 7.01
N ALA A 54 9.64 -6.36 8.33
CA ALA A 54 8.84 -7.37 9.03
C ALA A 54 7.39 -7.43 8.53
N VAL A 55 6.82 -6.28 8.17
CA VAL A 55 5.49 -6.19 7.58
C VAL A 55 5.54 -6.57 6.10
N LEU A 56 6.37 -5.90 5.29
CA LEU A 56 6.20 -5.95 3.85
C LEU A 56 6.72 -7.23 3.21
N GLU A 57 7.86 -7.76 3.68
CA GLU A 57 8.56 -8.90 3.07
C GLU A 57 7.64 -10.11 2.85
N GLY A 58 6.72 -10.36 3.78
CA GLY A 58 5.79 -11.49 3.72
C GLY A 58 4.34 -11.15 3.42
N ASN A 59 3.95 -9.88 3.27
CA ASN A 59 2.53 -9.50 3.25
C ASN A 59 2.04 -8.81 2.00
N PHE A 60 2.88 -8.13 1.21
CA PHE A 60 2.38 -7.44 0.03
C PHE A 60 1.74 -8.39 -0.99
N ILE A 61 2.46 -9.45 -1.37
CA ILE A 61 1.95 -10.51 -2.24
C ILE A 61 0.68 -11.16 -1.65
N TYR A 62 0.63 -11.37 -0.34
CA TYR A 62 -0.55 -11.90 0.33
C TYR A 62 -1.77 -10.97 0.21
N TRP A 63 -1.58 -9.65 0.41
CA TRP A 63 -2.65 -8.66 0.27
C TRP A 63 -3.13 -8.54 -1.17
N MET A 64 -2.21 -8.46 -2.14
CA MET A 64 -2.53 -8.40 -3.56
C MET A 64 -3.21 -9.68 -4.06
N THR A 65 -2.82 -10.84 -3.52
CA THR A 65 -3.54 -12.11 -3.78
C THR A 65 -4.97 -12.05 -3.24
N GLY A 66 -5.18 -11.50 -2.04
CA GLY A 66 -6.52 -11.26 -1.51
C GLY A 66 -7.36 -10.34 -2.40
N ALA A 67 -6.75 -9.28 -2.96
CA ALA A 67 -7.39 -8.41 -3.94
C ALA A 67 -7.80 -9.18 -5.21
N TYR A 68 -6.88 -9.98 -5.76
CA TYR A 68 -7.13 -10.80 -6.95
C TYR A 68 -8.31 -11.77 -6.76
N LEU A 69 -8.40 -12.39 -5.57
CA LEU A 69 -9.48 -13.30 -5.23
C LEU A 69 -10.82 -12.58 -5.00
N ALA A 70 -10.79 -11.34 -4.51
CA ALA A 70 -11.98 -10.57 -4.18
C ALA A 70 -12.66 -9.98 -5.43
N VAL A 71 -11.89 -9.41 -6.36
CA VAL A 71 -12.46 -8.62 -7.47
C VAL A 71 -13.37 -9.44 -8.40
N GLY A 72 -14.37 -8.77 -8.96
CA GLY A 72 -15.35 -9.37 -9.87
C GLY A 72 -15.00 -9.22 -11.35
N SER A 73 -14.43 -8.08 -11.74
CA SER A 73 -14.19 -7.72 -13.14
C SER A 73 -12.91 -8.33 -13.69
N ASP A 74 -12.96 -8.73 -14.96
CA ASP A 74 -11.78 -9.23 -15.67
C ASP A 74 -10.69 -8.17 -15.81
N LEU A 75 -11.11 -6.90 -15.98
CA LEU A 75 -10.17 -5.78 -16.02
C LEU A 75 -9.42 -5.63 -14.69
N ALA A 76 -10.12 -5.62 -13.55
CA ALA A 76 -9.45 -5.54 -12.25
C ALA A 76 -8.54 -6.75 -11.99
N ARG A 77 -8.98 -7.97 -12.33
CA ARG A 77 -8.14 -9.17 -12.22
C ARG A 77 -6.85 -9.04 -13.03
N ALA A 78 -6.95 -8.58 -14.28
CA ALA A 78 -5.79 -8.40 -15.15
C ALA A 78 -4.79 -7.41 -14.56
N LYS A 79 -5.26 -6.27 -14.03
CA LYS A 79 -4.38 -5.26 -13.42
C LYS A 79 -3.70 -5.73 -12.15
N ILE A 80 -4.43 -6.44 -11.29
CA ILE A 80 -3.85 -7.00 -10.07
C ILE A 80 -2.86 -8.12 -10.40
N VAL A 81 -3.13 -8.95 -11.41
CA VAL A 81 -2.21 -10.03 -11.79
C VAL A 81 -0.93 -9.50 -12.45
N GLU A 82 -1.01 -8.43 -13.25
CA GLU A 82 0.16 -7.74 -13.81
C GLU A 82 1.12 -7.30 -12.69
N ASN A 83 0.58 -6.66 -11.65
CA ASN A 83 1.35 -6.25 -10.47
C ASN A 83 1.94 -7.45 -9.71
N LEU A 84 1.13 -8.47 -9.39
CA LEU A 84 1.61 -9.69 -8.74
C LEU A 84 2.73 -10.40 -9.52
N LEU A 85 2.64 -10.41 -10.86
CA LEU A 85 3.67 -11.00 -11.71
C LEU A 85 4.99 -10.25 -11.59
N GLU A 86 4.97 -8.93 -11.53
CA GLU A 86 6.17 -8.12 -11.32
C GLU A 86 6.82 -8.43 -9.97
N GLU A 87 6.03 -8.33 -8.89
CA GLU A 87 6.47 -8.61 -7.51
C GLU A 87 7.16 -9.96 -7.34
N VAL A 88 6.59 -11.00 -7.97
CA VAL A 88 7.10 -12.37 -7.88
C VAL A 88 8.27 -12.60 -8.83
N ARG A 89 8.18 -12.15 -10.08
CA ARG A 89 9.22 -12.36 -11.10
C ARG A 89 10.52 -11.71 -10.69
N ASP A 90 10.43 -10.49 -10.17
CA ASP A 90 11.60 -9.67 -9.85
C ASP A 90 12.04 -9.89 -8.38
N CYS A 91 11.28 -10.69 -7.62
CA CYS A 91 11.58 -11.07 -6.23
C CYS A 91 11.73 -9.86 -5.32
N HIS A 92 10.70 -9.01 -5.28
CA HIS A 92 10.65 -7.82 -4.43
C HIS A 92 10.83 -8.15 -2.93
N PRO A 93 10.31 -9.27 -2.38
CA PRO A 93 10.68 -9.70 -1.02
C PRO A 93 12.19 -9.90 -0.84
N GLY A 94 12.87 -10.45 -1.85
CA GLY A 94 14.32 -10.59 -1.86
C GLY A 94 15.05 -9.25 -1.91
N MET A 95 14.56 -8.28 -2.69
CA MET A 95 15.08 -6.90 -2.70
C MET A 95 14.94 -6.24 -1.33
N MET A 96 13.76 -6.33 -0.72
CA MET A 96 13.49 -5.84 0.65
C MET A 96 14.48 -6.45 1.66
N ARG A 97 14.70 -7.76 1.57
CA ARG A 97 15.61 -8.45 2.47
C ARG A 97 17.05 -7.94 2.34
N ARG A 98 17.53 -7.72 1.10
CA ARG A 98 18.86 -7.14 0.84
C ARG A 98 18.97 -5.72 1.39
N PHE A 99 17.94 -4.90 1.18
CA PHE A 99 17.86 -3.54 1.71
C PHE A 99 18.00 -3.51 3.24
N ALA A 100 17.22 -4.33 3.95
CA ALA A 100 17.27 -4.43 5.40
C ALA A 100 18.63 -4.94 5.92
N LEU A 101 19.22 -5.93 5.23
CA LEU A 101 20.54 -6.47 5.55
C LEU A 101 21.62 -5.40 5.45
N ALA A 102 21.66 -4.66 4.35
CA ALA A 102 22.64 -3.62 4.10
C ALA A 102 22.51 -2.42 5.06
N ALA A 103 21.29 -2.14 5.55
CA ALA A 103 21.04 -1.13 6.59
C ALA A 103 21.25 -1.64 8.03
N HIS A 104 21.79 -2.85 8.23
CA HIS A 104 21.93 -3.48 9.55
C HIS A 104 20.61 -3.53 10.36
N ALA A 105 19.49 -3.69 9.65
CA ALA A 105 18.14 -3.58 10.17
C ALA A 105 17.31 -4.86 9.93
N ILE A 106 17.94 -6.04 10.02
CA ILE A 106 17.22 -7.31 9.97
C ILE A 106 16.15 -7.32 11.07
N PRO A 107 14.87 -7.64 10.76
CA PRO A 107 13.83 -7.75 11.77
C PRO A 107 14.19 -8.74 12.89
N THR A 108 13.97 -8.33 14.13
CA THR A 108 13.95 -9.21 15.31
C THR A 108 12.52 -9.62 15.65
N ASP A 109 12.37 -10.61 16.53
CA ASP A 109 11.07 -10.97 17.08
C ASP A 109 10.38 -9.79 17.77
N ALA A 110 11.15 -8.89 18.41
CA ALA A 110 10.60 -7.71 19.05
C ALA A 110 10.03 -6.71 18.03
N ASP A 111 10.70 -6.51 16.88
CA ASP A 111 10.20 -5.65 15.80
C ASP A 111 8.92 -6.22 15.20
N ALA A 112 8.87 -7.54 14.96
CA ALA A 112 7.69 -8.22 14.43
C ALA A 112 6.52 -8.16 15.43
N GLN A 113 6.79 -8.38 16.71
CA GLN A 113 5.77 -8.35 17.76
C GLN A 113 5.17 -6.96 17.95
N SER A 114 5.96 -5.89 17.81
CA SER A 114 5.48 -4.52 18.04
C SER A 114 4.47 -4.04 16.98
N VAL A 115 4.53 -4.62 15.77
CA VAL A 115 3.58 -4.33 14.67
C VAL A 115 2.48 -5.37 14.50
N TYR A 116 2.60 -6.51 15.18
CA TYR A 116 1.76 -7.69 14.97
C TYR A 116 0.26 -7.39 15.03
N ARG A 117 -0.20 -6.67 16.06
CA ARG A 117 -1.63 -6.39 16.25
C ARG A 117 -2.22 -5.63 15.06
N ASN A 118 -1.54 -4.58 14.61
CA ASN A 118 -2.02 -3.76 13.50
C ASN A 118 -1.91 -4.50 12.16
N LEU A 119 -0.85 -5.28 11.97
CA LEU A 119 -0.72 -6.18 10.82
C LEU A 119 -1.85 -7.21 10.76
N MET A 120 -2.21 -7.81 11.89
CA MET A 120 -3.31 -8.77 11.96
C MET A 120 -4.65 -8.13 11.60
N ASN A 121 -4.90 -6.89 12.00
CA ASN A 121 -6.12 -6.17 11.61
C ASN A 121 -6.20 -5.99 10.08
N VAL A 122 -5.08 -5.66 9.43
CA VAL A 122 -5.02 -5.58 7.96
C VAL A 122 -5.29 -6.94 7.33
N ARG A 123 -4.69 -8.02 7.85
CA ARG A 123 -4.95 -9.39 7.35
C ARG A 123 -6.41 -9.80 7.49
N LEU A 124 -7.04 -9.49 8.63
CA LEU A 124 -8.46 -9.75 8.86
C LEU A 124 -9.34 -8.97 7.89
N PHE A 125 -9.00 -7.71 7.62
CA PHE A 125 -9.68 -6.89 6.62
C PHE A 125 -9.57 -7.50 5.21
N ILE A 126 -8.37 -7.87 4.77
CA ILE A 126 -8.17 -8.55 3.47
C ILE A 126 -8.97 -9.86 3.42
N GLY A 127 -9.05 -10.59 4.53
CA GLY A 127 -9.84 -11.83 4.65
C GLY A 127 -11.35 -11.66 4.49
N LYS A 128 -11.88 -10.43 4.53
CA LYS A 128 -13.29 -10.15 4.21
C LYS A 128 -13.60 -10.27 2.72
N LEU A 129 -12.58 -10.27 1.86
CA LEU A 129 -12.68 -10.38 0.39
C LEU A 129 -13.70 -9.38 -0.21
N SER A 130 -13.73 -8.16 0.32
CA SER A 130 -14.63 -7.10 -0.13
C SER A 130 -14.00 -6.35 -1.31
N PRO A 131 -14.54 -6.42 -2.54
CA PRO A 131 -13.83 -6.02 -3.75
C PRO A 131 -13.40 -4.54 -3.75
N VAL A 132 -14.38 -3.64 -3.67
CA VAL A 132 -14.15 -2.19 -3.73
C VAL A 132 -13.26 -1.70 -2.56
N PRO A 133 -13.55 -2.04 -1.29
CA PRO A 133 -12.67 -1.63 -0.18
C PRO A 133 -11.22 -2.14 -0.32
N ILE A 134 -11.01 -3.37 -0.79
CA ILE A 134 -9.65 -3.90 -0.95
C ILE A 134 -8.91 -3.17 -2.07
N VAL A 135 -9.54 -2.93 -3.22
CA VAL A 135 -8.90 -2.19 -4.33
C VAL A 135 -8.53 -0.77 -3.89
N ILE A 136 -9.40 -0.08 -3.14
CA ILE A 136 -9.11 1.25 -2.58
C ILE A 136 -7.93 1.19 -1.60
N THR A 137 -7.88 0.14 -0.78
CA THR A 137 -6.79 -0.09 0.18
C THR A 137 -5.45 -0.33 -0.53
N MET A 138 -5.45 -1.10 -1.63
CA MET A 138 -4.23 -1.34 -2.42
C MET A 138 -3.81 -0.06 -3.17
N ALA A 139 -4.76 0.70 -3.74
CA ALA A 139 -4.47 1.97 -4.40
C ALA A 139 -3.85 2.99 -3.43
N PHE A 140 -4.36 3.06 -2.20
CA PHE A 140 -3.77 3.87 -1.14
C PHE A 140 -2.34 3.43 -0.83
N PHE A 141 -2.12 2.12 -0.70
CA PHE A 141 -0.83 1.58 -0.29
C PHE A 141 0.26 1.82 -1.32
N GLU A 142 -0.03 1.55 -2.59
CA GLU A 142 0.85 1.78 -3.74
C GLU A 142 1.17 3.27 -3.89
N GLY A 143 0.15 4.12 -3.82
CA GLY A 143 0.33 5.57 -3.87
C GLY A 143 1.18 6.10 -2.71
N PHE A 144 1.06 5.49 -1.53
CA PHE A 144 1.91 5.80 -0.38
C PHE A 144 3.34 5.33 -0.59
N ILE A 145 3.57 4.05 -0.92
CA ILE A 145 4.91 3.47 -1.08
C ILE A 145 5.72 4.30 -2.09
N GLN A 146 5.14 4.59 -3.25
CA GLN A 146 5.76 5.40 -4.28
C GLN A 146 6.38 6.69 -3.73
N ARG A 147 5.65 7.39 -2.85
CA ARG A 147 6.07 8.68 -2.27
C ARG A 147 6.89 8.52 -0.99
N PHE A 148 6.81 7.37 -0.33
CA PHE A 148 7.54 7.04 0.88
C PHE A 148 8.97 6.54 0.60
N MET A 149 9.24 5.96 -0.56
CA MET A 149 10.56 5.40 -0.90
C MET A 149 11.73 6.39 -0.70
N PRO A 150 11.65 7.68 -1.09
CA PRO A 150 12.73 8.63 -0.82
C PRO A 150 13.05 8.81 0.66
N TYR A 151 12.01 8.81 1.52
CA TYR A 151 12.18 8.88 2.97
C TYR A 151 12.89 7.64 3.50
N LEU A 152 12.43 6.45 3.10
CA LEU A 152 13.01 5.19 3.52
C LEU A 152 14.47 5.03 3.06
N ALA A 153 14.77 5.44 1.83
CA ALA A 153 16.14 5.46 1.29
C ALA A 153 17.07 6.36 2.11
N GLU A 154 16.60 7.55 2.50
CA GLU A 154 17.39 8.47 3.33
C GLU A 154 17.65 7.90 4.74
N LEU A 155 16.67 7.23 5.35
CA LEU A 155 16.91 6.54 6.63
C LEU A 155 17.99 5.45 6.48
N ALA A 156 17.94 4.66 5.41
CA ALA A 156 18.92 3.60 5.16
C ALA A 156 20.32 4.15 4.87
N ARG A 157 20.44 5.23 4.09
CA ARG A 157 21.73 5.91 3.86
C ARG A 157 22.34 6.43 5.15
N ARG A 158 21.53 7.08 6.00
CA ARG A 158 21.96 7.52 7.34
C ARG A 158 22.29 6.38 8.29
N GLN A 159 21.84 5.17 7.97
CA GLN A 159 22.20 3.94 8.67
C GLN A 159 23.45 3.26 8.09
N GLY A 160 24.02 3.81 7.01
CA GLY A 160 25.24 3.31 6.37
C GLY A 160 25.00 2.35 5.20
N SER A 161 23.76 2.19 4.74
CA SER A 161 23.45 1.35 3.57
C SER A 161 23.80 2.06 2.25
N ASN A 162 24.37 1.31 1.32
CA ASN A 162 24.52 1.70 -0.09
C ASN A 162 23.59 0.90 -1.01
N GLU A 163 22.81 -0.04 -0.48
CA GLU A 163 21.90 -0.88 -1.25
C GLU A 163 20.52 -0.22 -1.34
N MET A 164 20.14 0.24 -2.54
CA MET A 164 18.96 1.10 -2.77
C MET A 164 18.01 0.54 -3.82
N GLU A 165 18.27 -0.65 -4.38
CA GLU A 165 17.48 -1.24 -5.47
C GLU A 165 15.98 -1.28 -5.14
N TYR A 166 15.64 -1.73 -3.92
CA TYR A 166 14.25 -1.78 -3.46
C TYR A 166 13.56 -0.40 -3.54
N THR A 167 14.21 0.66 -3.04
CA THR A 167 13.63 2.00 -3.04
C THR A 167 13.61 2.65 -4.42
N ASP A 168 14.57 2.31 -5.28
CA ASP A 168 14.66 2.84 -6.64
C ASP A 168 13.57 2.25 -7.55
N VAL A 169 13.31 0.93 -7.43
CA VAL A 169 12.23 0.24 -8.17
C VAL A 169 10.86 0.77 -7.77
N HIS A 170 10.53 0.75 -6.47
CA HIS A 170 9.23 1.18 -5.97
C HIS A 170 9.00 2.70 -6.09
N GLY A 171 10.05 3.51 -6.21
CA GLY A 171 9.92 4.94 -6.50
C GLY A 171 9.37 5.24 -7.91
N VAL A 172 9.42 4.27 -8.84
CA VAL A 172 9.00 4.43 -10.23
C VAL A 172 7.83 3.51 -10.60
N CYS A 173 7.92 2.21 -10.33
CA CYS A 173 6.92 1.22 -10.75
C CYS A 173 5.53 1.54 -10.19
N ASP A 174 5.48 2.00 -8.94
CA ASP A 174 4.22 2.17 -8.20
C ASP A 174 3.38 3.37 -8.70
N ILE A 175 3.95 4.26 -9.52
CA ILE A 175 3.18 5.27 -10.28
C ILE A 175 2.18 4.55 -11.19
N THR A 176 2.66 3.55 -11.93
CA THR A 176 1.83 2.81 -12.88
C THR A 176 0.84 1.93 -12.12
N HIS A 177 1.29 1.23 -11.07
CA HIS A 177 0.43 0.38 -10.25
C HIS A 177 -0.75 1.16 -9.65
N THR A 178 -0.50 2.34 -9.08
CA THR A 178 -1.54 3.19 -8.52
C THR A 178 -2.57 3.59 -9.59
N GLN A 179 -2.12 3.98 -10.78
CA GLN A 179 -3.03 4.34 -11.88
C GLN A 179 -3.86 3.14 -12.37
N GLU A 180 -3.24 1.97 -12.51
CA GLU A 180 -3.95 0.75 -12.91
C GLU A 180 -4.94 0.27 -11.84
N LEU A 181 -4.64 0.50 -10.55
CA LEU A 181 -5.58 0.22 -9.46
C LEU A 181 -6.79 1.15 -9.46
N PHE A 182 -6.64 2.42 -9.88
CA PHE A 182 -7.80 3.29 -10.09
C PHE A 182 -8.66 2.82 -11.28
N ARG A 183 -8.06 2.30 -12.35
CA ARG A 183 -8.82 1.67 -13.45
C ARG A 183 -9.52 0.40 -13.00
N ALA A 184 -8.86 -0.42 -12.18
CA ALA A 184 -9.47 -1.58 -11.54
C ALA A 184 -10.66 -1.16 -10.66
N LEU A 185 -10.52 -0.07 -9.91
CA LEU A 185 -11.58 0.48 -9.08
C LEU A 185 -12.78 0.93 -9.92
N GLU A 186 -12.57 1.64 -11.02
CA GLU A 186 -13.66 2.02 -11.94
C GLU A 186 -14.44 0.81 -12.44
N ALA A 187 -13.73 -0.28 -12.78
CA ALA A 187 -14.33 -1.52 -13.24
C ALA A 187 -15.17 -2.20 -12.14
N GLU A 188 -14.65 -2.29 -10.91
CA GLU A 188 -15.39 -2.85 -9.78
C GLU A 188 -16.61 -1.98 -9.39
N MET A 189 -16.44 -0.66 -9.39
CA MET A 189 -17.52 0.27 -9.14
C MET A 189 -18.61 0.17 -10.22
N ALA A 190 -18.24 -0.12 -11.47
CA ALA A 190 -19.20 -0.37 -12.54
C ALA A 190 -20.07 -1.61 -12.28
N LEU A 191 -19.49 -2.68 -11.71
CA LEU A 191 -20.19 -3.91 -11.34
C LEU A 191 -21.03 -3.77 -10.06
N ALA A 192 -20.61 -2.96 -9.10
CA ALA A 192 -21.39 -2.66 -7.91
C ALA A 192 -22.65 -1.88 -8.29
N ASN A 193 -23.82 -2.55 -8.30
CA ASN A 193 -25.12 -2.00 -8.71
C ASN A 193 -25.74 -1.02 -7.67
N GLY A 194 -24.94 -0.26 -6.92
CA GLY A 194 -25.41 0.69 -5.89
C GLY A 194 -24.28 1.39 -5.14
N SER A 195 -24.61 2.43 -4.37
CA SER A 195 -23.64 3.19 -3.57
C SER A 195 -23.04 2.30 -2.48
N VAL A 196 -21.72 2.10 -2.53
CA VAL A 196 -21.01 1.54 -1.38
C VAL A 196 -21.06 2.58 -0.26
N ALA A 197 -21.42 2.18 0.96
CA ALA A 197 -21.45 3.08 2.11
C ALA A 197 -20.06 3.72 2.28
N THR A 198 -20.01 5.06 2.30
CA THR A 198 -18.76 5.83 2.20
C THR A 198 -17.80 5.56 3.36
N ASP A 199 -18.31 5.33 4.56
CA ASP A 199 -17.47 5.20 5.75
C ASP A 199 -16.84 3.79 5.86
N GLU A 200 -17.52 2.76 5.36
CA GLU A 200 -17.01 1.38 5.34
C GLU A 200 -15.96 1.17 4.23
N VAL A 201 -16.02 1.97 3.16
CA VAL A 201 -15.10 1.89 2.02
C VAL A 201 -13.64 2.15 2.39
N PHE A 202 -13.40 3.03 3.37
CA PHE A 202 -12.05 3.44 3.77
C PHE A 202 -11.52 2.72 5.02
N GLU A 203 -12.16 1.64 5.47
CA GLU A 203 -11.70 0.85 6.62
C GLU A 203 -10.25 0.41 6.43
N GLY A 204 -9.92 -0.22 5.30
CA GLY A 204 -8.56 -0.71 5.03
C GLY A 204 -7.52 0.41 4.94
N VAL A 205 -7.89 1.58 4.43
CA VAL A 205 -7.03 2.79 4.43
C VAL A 205 -6.72 3.22 5.87
N THR A 206 -7.74 3.25 6.73
CA THR A 206 -7.57 3.59 8.16
C THR A 206 -6.65 2.60 8.87
N LEU A 207 -6.82 1.30 8.58
CA LEU A 207 -5.99 0.24 9.15
C LEU A 207 -4.53 0.34 8.68
N LEU A 208 -4.29 0.56 7.37
CA LEU A 208 -2.93 0.72 6.84
C LEU A 208 -2.26 1.99 7.38
N ARG A 209 -2.96 3.12 7.47
CA ARG A 209 -2.44 4.34 8.10
C ARG A 209 -1.99 4.09 9.54
N THR A 210 -2.80 3.34 10.30
CA THR A 210 -2.48 2.97 11.68
C THR A 210 -1.24 2.07 11.75
N LEU A 211 -1.15 1.08 10.86
CA LEU A 211 0.01 0.20 10.75
C LEU A 211 1.29 0.97 10.38
N ILE A 212 1.23 1.86 9.39
CA ILE A 212 2.37 2.68 8.96
C ILE A 212 2.84 3.61 10.08
N ARG A 213 1.92 4.26 10.80
CA ARG A 213 2.27 5.07 11.97
C ARG A 213 2.95 4.24 13.06
N ASN A 214 2.47 3.02 13.31
CA ASN A 214 3.07 2.11 14.27
C ASN A 214 4.46 1.61 13.81
N ILE A 215 4.70 1.44 12.51
CA ILE A 215 6.05 1.20 11.97
C ILE A 215 6.99 2.38 12.28
N VAL A 216 6.52 3.62 12.08
CA VAL A 216 7.38 4.81 12.15
C VAL A 216 7.61 5.31 13.57
N VAL A 217 6.54 5.49 14.34
CA VAL A 217 6.57 6.11 15.67
C VAL A 217 6.79 5.07 16.77
N ASN A 218 6.21 3.88 16.62
CA ASN A 218 6.32 2.75 17.57
C ASN A 218 6.07 3.15 19.04
N ASP A 219 4.94 3.82 19.27
CA ASP A 219 4.34 4.03 20.60
C ASP A 219 3.63 2.76 21.11
#